data_AF-A0A6P3XNA9-F1
#
_entry.id   AF-A0A6P3XNA9-F1
#
_cell.length_a   1.000
_cell.length_b   1.000
_cell.length_c   1.000
_cell.angle_alpha   90.00
_cell.angle_beta   90.00
_cell.angle_gamma   90.00
#
_symmetry.space_group_name_H-M   'P 1'
#
loop_
_entity.id
_entity.type
_entity.pdbx_description
1 polymer ?
#
loop_
_entity_poly.entity_id
_entity_poly.type
_entity_poly.pdbx_seq_one_letter_code
_entity_poly.pdbx_strand_id
1 'polypeptide(L)'
;MLKCPRLFVNHIKALATPSLLDTADSLSQQTRNTFILKRRYPIRLYKKNQKRHNFKRRDFIYDLVEDTNIRKKEPVKMILTQYVKGLGNAGTQVSMSPGLAYYQLLLPRLADYATPENIERYTKLAKDLGDRTPFSSATVENMIKYLSEMRLIVEVSKEIPWTLEKWHIKANFRKSGIHAPEETITMPERPISGPNPDLEGKEFYVTLTINNREQAKVRCCLHHWSPILQIQDMELLSTPGEPIFSEDKPILDSMPAFRVEKKT
;
A
#
# COMPACT_ATOMS: atom_id res chain seq x y z
N MET A 1 1.29 73.02 47.74
CA MET A 1 1.87 71.69 48.00
C MET A 1 0.98 70.65 47.35
N LEU A 2 1.56 69.75 46.54
CA LEU A 2 1.22 68.33 46.35
C LEU A 2 2.00 67.84 45.12
N LYS A 3 3.16 67.22 45.36
CA LYS A 3 3.98 66.55 44.34
C LYS A 3 3.40 65.13 44.15
N CYS A 4 2.92 64.80 42.95
CA CYS A 4 2.67 63.41 42.58
C CYS A 4 4.01 62.68 42.38
N PRO A 5 4.25 61.50 42.99
CA PRO A 5 5.42 60.70 42.69
C PRO A 5 5.22 60.01 41.34
N ARG A 6 6.15 60.19 40.42
CA ARG A 6 6.23 59.36 39.20
C ARG A 6 6.76 57.98 39.62
N LEU A 7 5.88 57.00 39.67
CA LEU A 7 6.28 55.60 39.75
C LEU A 7 6.91 55.22 38.40
N PHE A 8 8.24 55.13 38.36
CA PHE A 8 8.95 54.51 37.24
C PHE A 8 8.68 53.01 37.28
N VAL A 9 7.75 52.55 36.45
CA VAL A 9 7.53 51.12 36.22
C VAL A 9 8.63 50.64 35.28
N ASN A 10 9.51 49.77 35.79
CA ASN A 10 10.52 49.11 34.98
C ASN A 10 9.83 48.16 33.98
N HIS A 11 9.67 48.59 32.73
CA HIS A 11 9.09 47.81 31.63
C HIS A 11 9.81 46.47 31.35
N ILE A 12 11.01 46.29 31.90
CA ILE A 12 11.82 45.07 31.77
C ILE A 12 11.16 43.87 32.49
N LYS A 13 10.40 44.09 33.56
CA LYS A 13 9.70 43.00 34.27
C LYS A 13 8.46 42.48 33.54
N ALA A 14 7.88 43.26 32.62
CA ALA A 14 6.75 42.83 31.79
C ALA A 14 7.17 41.90 30.63
N LEU A 15 8.45 41.92 30.25
CA LEU A 15 9.03 41.02 29.25
C LEU A 15 9.47 39.65 29.83
N ALA A 16 9.38 39.47 31.15
CA ALA A 16 9.85 38.28 31.86
C ALA A 16 8.74 37.25 32.16
N THR A 17 7.51 37.49 31.73
CA THR A 17 6.44 36.47 31.73
C THR A 17 6.53 35.64 30.45
N PRO A 18 6.66 34.30 30.53
CA PRO A 18 6.61 33.46 29.35
C PRO A 18 5.18 33.50 28.80
N SER A 19 4.95 34.35 27.80
CA SER A 19 3.78 34.24 26.94
C SER A 19 3.91 32.92 26.20
N LEU A 20 3.11 31.94 26.63
CA LEU A 20 2.91 30.69 25.90
C LEU A 20 2.50 31.05 24.45
N LEU A 21 3.29 30.54 23.50
CA LEU A 21 3.07 30.58 22.04
C LEU A 21 3.14 31.97 21.40
N ASP A 22 4.36 32.48 21.27
CA ASP A 22 4.68 33.47 20.25
C ASP A 22 4.57 32.78 18.86
N THR A 23 3.54 33.11 18.10
CA THR A 23 3.23 32.51 16.79
C THR A 23 4.23 32.93 15.70
N ALA A 24 5.13 33.87 15.99
CA ALA A 24 6.12 34.41 15.07
C ALA A 24 7.23 33.42 14.69
N ASP A 25 7.54 32.43 15.53
CA ASP A 25 8.68 31.52 15.28
C ASP A 25 8.37 30.38 14.30
N SER A 26 7.10 30.18 13.94
CA SER A 26 6.74 29.20 12.90
C SER A 26 7.11 29.67 11.47
N LEU A 27 7.22 30.98 11.25
CA LEU A 27 7.53 31.59 9.95
C LEU A 27 9.03 31.70 9.67
N SER A 28 9.88 31.55 10.69
CA SER A 28 11.34 31.53 10.55
C SER A 28 11.88 30.11 10.32
N GLN A 29 11.00 29.11 10.19
CA GLN A 29 11.41 27.75 9.94
C GLN A 29 12.16 27.69 8.61
N GLN A 30 13.49 27.54 8.70
CA GLN A 30 14.34 27.36 7.54
C GLN A 30 13.79 26.21 6.70
N THR A 31 13.21 26.55 5.55
CA THR A 31 12.87 25.56 4.53
C THR A 31 14.18 24.91 4.12
N ARG A 32 14.26 23.57 4.19
CA ARG A 32 15.46 22.77 3.84
C ARG A 32 15.69 22.75 2.31
N ASN A 33 15.81 23.93 1.73
CA ASN A 33 15.97 24.15 0.30
C ASN A 33 17.42 24.49 0.04
N THR A 34 18.02 23.84 -0.96
CA THR A 34 19.40 24.11 -1.36
C THR A 34 19.45 24.59 -2.81
N PHE A 35 19.98 25.80 -3.01
CA PHE A 35 20.23 26.34 -4.35
C PHE A 35 21.73 26.30 -4.62
N ILE A 36 22.12 25.70 -5.73
CA ILE A 36 23.50 25.73 -6.20
C ILE A 36 23.66 26.99 -7.06
N LEU A 37 24.50 27.88 -6.57
CA LEU A 37 24.74 29.19 -7.17
C LEU A 37 26.17 29.28 -7.69
N LYS A 38 26.35 29.96 -8.83
CA LYS A 38 27.66 30.29 -9.37
C LYS A 38 27.84 31.81 -9.33
N ARG A 39 29.01 32.27 -8.88
CA ARG A 39 29.34 33.70 -8.95
C ARG A 39 29.38 34.14 -10.41
N ARG A 40 28.65 35.20 -10.74
CA ARG A 40 28.62 35.78 -12.09
C ARG A 40 29.98 36.33 -12.50
N TYR A 41 30.68 36.96 -11.55
CA TYR A 41 32.01 37.52 -11.76
C TYR A 41 33.09 36.63 -11.14
N PRO A 42 34.19 36.34 -11.87
CA PRO A 42 35.28 35.53 -11.36
C PRO A 42 36.04 36.25 -10.24
N ILE A 43 36.40 35.50 -9.21
CA ILE A 43 37.16 36.01 -8.07
C ILE A 43 38.64 36.17 -8.46
N ARG A 44 39.28 37.20 -7.92
CA ARG A 44 40.73 37.36 -8.00
C ARG A 44 41.42 36.29 -7.17
N LEU A 45 42.19 35.43 -7.82
CA LEU A 45 42.98 34.41 -7.17
C LEU A 45 44.11 35.07 -6.36
N TYR A 46 44.41 34.51 -5.19
CA TYR A 46 45.52 34.93 -4.34
C TYR A 46 46.63 33.88 -4.40
N LYS A 47 47.88 34.29 -4.14
CA LYS A 47 49.02 33.37 -4.12
C LYS A 47 48.87 32.39 -2.95
N LYS A 48 49.43 31.18 -3.08
CA LYS A 48 49.45 30.18 -2.00
C LYS A 48 50.05 30.81 -0.73
N ASN A 49 49.38 30.63 0.41
CA ASN A 49 49.75 31.19 1.73
C ASN A 49 49.67 32.73 1.87
N GLN A 50 49.12 33.45 0.90
CA GLN A 50 48.85 34.88 1.04
C GLN A 50 47.52 35.12 1.77
N LYS A 51 47.44 36.19 2.56
CA LYS A 51 46.18 36.62 3.18
C LYS A 51 45.13 36.92 2.10
N ARG A 52 43.94 36.33 2.26
CA ARG A 52 42.82 36.52 1.33
C ARG A 52 42.40 37.99 1.30
N HIS A 53 42.16 38.51 0.11
CA HIS A 53 41.58 39.84 -0.05
C HIS A 53 40.08 39.82 0.31
N ASN A 54 39.56 40.96 0.76
CA ASN A 54 38.14 41.11 1.01
C ASN A 54 37.36 41.05 -0.31
N PHE A 55 36.22 40.37 -0.30
CA PHE A 55 35.33 40.32 -1.45
C PHE A 55 34.74 41.70 -1.74
N LYS A 56 34.60 42.02 -3.03
CA LYS A 56 33.92 43.24 -3.48
C LYS A 56 32.42 42.97 -3.60
N ARG A 57 31.60 44.03 -3.61
CA ARG A 57 30.14 43.92 -3.79
C ARG A 57 29.74 43.08 -5.01
N ARG A 58 30.45 43.23 -6.13
CA ARG A 58 30.21 42.45 -7.36
C ARG A 58 30.41 40.94 -7.18
N ASP A 59 31.24 40.51 -6.24
CA ASP A 59 31.56 39.09 -6.01
C ASP A 59 30.44 38.35 -5.25
N PHE A 60 29.45 39.11 -4.74
CA PHE A 60 28.21 38.60 -4.12
C PHE A 60 27.04 38.52 -5.10
N ILE A 61 27.27 38.74 -6.39
CA ILE A 61 26.27 38.55 -7.44
C ILE A 61 26.37 37.11 -7.94
N TYR A 62 25.25 36.38 -7.84
CA TYR A 62 25.17 34.97 -8.16
C TYR A 62 24.14 34.71 -9.25
N ASP A 63 24.45 33.76 -10.12
CA ASP A 63 23.55 33.17 -11.09
C ASP A 63 23.11 31.80 -10.56
N LEU A 64 21.82 31.48 -10.69
CA LEU A 64 21.27 30.18 -10.33
C LEU A 64 21.77 29.13 -11.32
N VAL A 65 22.52 28.14 -10.83
CA VAL A 65 22.94 26.99 -11.65
C VAL A 65 21.88 25.92 -11.56
N GLU A 66 21.43 25.63 -10.35
CA GLU A 66 20.55 24.51 -10.12
C GLU A 66 19.76 24.61 -8.82
N ASP A 67 18.50 24.21 -8.91
CA ASP A 67 17.62 24.04 -7.76
C ASP A 67 17.50 22.55 -7.41
N THR A 68 17.95 22.17 -6.21
CA THR A 68 17.87 20.77 -5.77
C THR A 68 16.46 20.33 -5.44
N ASN A 69 15.52 21.26 -5.24
CA ASN A 69 14.15 20.92 -4.84
C ASN A 69 13.36 20.30 -5.99
N ILE A 70 13.69 20.68 -7.23
CA ILE A 70 13.07 20.16 -8.45
C ILE A 70 13.64 18.78 -8.81
N ARG A 71 14.86 18.48 -8.38
CA ARG A 71 15.50 17.19 -8.65
C ARG A 71 14.70 16.05 -8.03
N LYS A 72 14.43 15.04 -8.84
CA LYS A 72 13.82 13.78 -8.36
C LYS A 72 14.77 13.13 -7.36
N LYS A 73 14.27 12.93 -6.14
CA LYS A 73 15.03 12.25 -5.08
C LYS A 73 15.11 10.75 -5.38
N GLU A 74 16.28 10.19 -5.20
CA GLU A 74 16.48 8.75 -5.33
C GLU A 74 15.71 8.00 -4.24
N PRO A 75 15.20 6.79 -4.55
CA PRO A 75 14.50 5.99 -3.57
C PRO A 75 15.49 5.47 -2.50
N VAL A 76 15.03 5.47 -1.24
CA VAL A 76 15.82 5.02 -0.10
C VAL A 76 15.63 3.52 0.09
N LYS A 77 16.75 2.80 0.22
CA LYS A 77 16.76 1.37 0.56
C LYS A 77 16.69 1.19 2.07
N MET A 78 15.74 0.37 2.51
CA MET A 78 15.50 0.04 3.91
C MET A 78 15.31 -1.47 4.06
N ILE A 79 15.38 -1.94 5.30
CA ILE A 79 15.09 -3.32 5.68
C ILE A 79 14.00 -3.32 6.75
N LEU A 80 12.97 -4.13 6.54
CA LEU A 80 11.84 -4.20 7.46
C LEU A 80 12.24 -4.88 8.77
N THR A 81 11.86 -4.30 9.90
CA THR A 81 12.09 -4.89 11.24
C THR A 81 10.96 -5.83 11.65
N GLN A 82 9.75 -5.56 11.16
CA GLN A 82 8.53 -6.34 11.41
C GLN A 82 7.74 -6.51 10.10
N TYR A 83 6.68 -7.33 10.15
CA TYR A 83 5.77 -7.44 9.02
C TYR A 83 5.06 -6.11 8.76
N VAL A 84 5.03 -5.69 7.49
CA VAL A 84 4.27 -4.53 7.04
C VAL A 84 3.42 -4.94 5.84
N LYS A 85 2.12 -4.68 5.97
CA LYS A 85 1.11 -4.99 4.95
C LYS A 85 1.51 -4.48 3.57
N GLY A 86 1.56 -5.40 2.60
CA GLY A 86 1.88 -5.08 1.20
C GLY A 86 3.36 -4.82 0.91
N LEU A 87 4.23 -4.77 1.92
CA LEU A 87 5.68 -4.59 1.74
C LEU A 87 6.47 -5.87 2.00
N GLY A 88 6.14 -6.61 3.07
CA GLY A 88 6.78 -7.89 3.36
C GLY A 88 6.98 -8.20 4.83
N ASN A 89 7.65 -9.33 5.06
CA ASN A 89 8.06 -9.81 6.38
C ASN A 89 9.30 -9.10 6.88
N ALA A 90 9.61 -9.27 8.17
CA ALA A 90 10.86 -8.84 8.76
C ALA A 90 12.06 -9.38 7.97
N GLY A 91 13.09 -8.54 7.78
CA GLY A 91 14.28 -8.86 6.99
C GLY A 91 14.15 -8.63 5.48
N THR A 92 12.97 -8.27 4.97
CA THR A 92 12.78 -7.94 3.55
C THR A 92 13.39 -6.57 3.24
N GLN A 93 14.16 -6.47 2.14
CA GLN A 93 14.68 -5.20 1.67
C GLN A 93 13.66 -4.50 0.77
N VAL A 94 13.40 -3.22 1.03
CA VAL A 94 12.39 -2.40 0.32
C VAL A 94 13.03 -1.10 -0.14
N SER A 95 12.62 -0.63 -1.32
CA SER A 95 13.06 0.65 -1.90
C SER A 95 11.84 1.54 -2.17
N MET A 96 11.82 2.75 -1.62
CA MET A 96 10.69 3.69 -1.80
C MET A 96 11.11 5.15 -1.73
N SER A 97 10.20 6.05 -2.11
CA SER A 97 10.44 7.50 -2.05
C SER A 97 10.80 7.95 -0.63
N PRO A 98 11.81 8.83 -0.43
CA PRO A 98 12.27 9.24 0.90
C PRO A 98 11.18 9.82 1.80
N GLY A 99 10.19 10.53 1.23
CA GLY A 99 9.09 11.10 2.00
C GLY A 99 8.21 10.01 2.60
N LEU A 100 7.76 9.07 1.77
CA LEU A 100 6.94 7.94 2.22
C LEU A 100 7.75 7.02 3.16
N ALA A 101 9.01 6.76 2.84
CA ALA A 101 9.95 6.02 3.69
C ALA A 101 9.99 6.58 5.11
N TYR A 102 10.17 7.89 5.23
CA TYR A 102 10.29 8.53 6.52
C TYR A 102 9.01 8.42 7.33
N TYR A 103 7.87 8.84 6.77
CA TYR A 103 6.61 8.88 7.52
C TYR A 103 6.00 7.51 7.77
N GLN A 104 6.06 6.60 6.80
CA GLN A 104 5.38 5.30 6.90
C GLN A 104 6.24 4.23 7.56
N LEU A 105 7.58 4.29 7.45
CA LEU A 105 8.45 3.23 7.93
C LEU A 105 9.43 3.66 9.02
N LEU A 106 10.25 4.68 8.76
CA LEU A 106 11.34 5.04 9.67
C LEU A 106 10.82 5.71 10.95
N LEU A 107 9.89 6.66 10.83
CA LEU A 107 9.29 7.36 11.96
C LEU A 107 8.55 6.41 12.93
N PRO A 108 7.69 5.48 12.45
CA PRO A 108 7.10 4.45 13.31
C PRO A 108 8.04 3.28 13.65
N ARG A 109 9.29 3.29 13.16
CA ARG A 109 10.30 2.25 13.40
C ARG A 109 9.92 0.85 12.87
N LEU A 110 9.20 0.81 11.76
CA LEU A 110 8.83 -0.43 11.04
C LEU A 110 9.96 -0.93 10.12
N ALA A 111 10.94 -0.08 9.83
CA ALA A 111 12.10 -0.40 9.03
C ALA A 111 13.31 0.38 9.51
N ASP A 112 14.49 -0.14 9.22
CA ASP A 112 15.78 0.55 9.41
C ASP A 112 16.46 0.78 8.05
N TYR A 113 17.44 1.68 8.02
CA TYR A 113 18.26 1.87 6.82
C TYR A 113 19.00 0.58 6.46
N ALA A 114 19.12 0.32 5.16
CA ALA A 114 19.83 -0.84 4.62
C ALA A 114 21.36 -0.65 4.67
N THR A 115 21.91 -0.45 5.88
CA THR A 115 23.35 -0.54 6.14
C THR A 115 23.79 -2.01 6.11
N PRO A 116 25.06 -2.31 5.78
CA PRO A 116 25.54 -3.70 5.71
C PRO A 116 25.32 -4.45 7.04
N GLU A 117 25.57 -3.78 8.17
CA GLU A 117 25.35 -4.32 9.51
C GLU A 117 23.88 -4.69 9.78
N ASN A 118 22.95 -3.81 9.39
CA ASN A 118 21.52 -4.06 9.56
C ASN A 118 21.04 -5.18 8.65
N ILE A 119 21.53 -5.24 7.41
CA ILE A 119 21.19 -6.32 6.47
C ILE A 119 21.58 -7.67 7.06
N GLU A 120 22.81 -7.81 7.55
CA GLU A 120 23.26 -9.06 8.17
C GLU A 120 22.45 -9.40 9.43
N ARG A 121 22.16 -8.40 10.28
CA ARG A 121 21.39 -8.59 11.50
C ARG A 121 19.98 -9.11 11.21
N TYR A 122 19.24 -8.44 10.34
CA TYR A 122 17.84 -8.76 10.09
C TYR A 122 17.66 -9.97 9.17
N THR A 123 18.61 -10.27 8.29
CA THR A 123 18.59 -11.52 7.52
C THR A 123 18.82 -12.75 8.39
N LYS A 124 19.67 -12.66 9.42
CA LYS A 124 19.82 -13.71 10.44
C LYS A 124 18.51 -13.91 11.21
N LEU A 125 17.92 -12.82 11.71
CA LEU A 125 16.63 -12.87 12.42
C LEU A 125 15.50 -13.45 11.57
N ALA A 126 15.45 -13.12 10.27
CA ALA A 126 14.44 -13.66 9.36
C ALA A 126 14.60 -15.18 9.15
N LYS A 127 15.84 -15.67 9.07
CA LYS A 127 16.12 -17.11 8.98
C LYS A 127 15.72 -17.85 10.26
N ASP A 128 15.99 -17.26 11.42
CA ASP A 128 15.62 -17.84 12.72
C ASP A 128 14.10 -17.92 12.90
N LEU A 129 13.37 -16.93 12.36
CA LEU A 129 11.91 -16.92 12.36
C LEU A 129 11.32 -17.96 11.38
N GLY A 130 11.93 -18.15 10.21
CA GLY A 130 11.53 -19.15 9.22
C GLY A 130 10.02 -19.21 9.00
N ASP A 131 9.40 -20.29 9.46
CA ASP A 131 7.97 -20.58 9.30
C ASP A 131 7.05 -19.85 10.27
N ARG A 132 7.59 -19.21 11.31
CA ARG A 132 6.83 -18.39 12.27
C ARG A 132 6.48 -17.01 11.73
N THR A 133 6.80 -16.73 10.47
CA THR A 133 6.39 -15.50 9.80
C THR A 133 4.87 -15.47 9.65
N PRO A 134 4.24 -14.28 9.79
CA PRO A 134 2.78 -14.18 9.79
C PRO A 134 2.16 -14.54 8.44
N PHE A 135 2.86 -14.24 7.35
CA PHE A 135 2.41 -14.54 5.99
C PHE A 135 3.55 -15.16 5.17
N SER A 136 3.18 -15.99 4.21
CA SER A 136 4.08 -16.63 3.25
C SER A 136 4.72 -15.63 2.30
N SER A 137 4.04 -14.52 1.97
CA SER A 137 4.57 -13.47 1.10
C SER A 137 4.04 -12.07 1.45
N ALA A 138 4.70 -11.04 0.92
CA ALA A 138 4.34 -9.64 1.11
C ALA A 138 2.94 -9.27 0.60
N THR A 139 2.50 -9.91 -0.47
CA THR A 139 1.26 -9.57 -1.20
C THR A 139 0.09 -10.48 -0.84
N VAL A 140 0.30 -11.51 -0.02
CA VAL A 140 -0.75 -12.50 0.31
C VAL A 140 -1.98 -11.85 0.92
N GLU A 141 -1.84 -10.93 1.88
CA GLU A 141 -3.01 -10.25 2.46
C GLU A 141 -3.83 -9.50 1.40
N ASN A 142 -3.16 -8.84 0.45
CA ASN A 142 -3.83 -8.13 -0.63
C ASN A 142 -4.50 -9.12 -1.60
N MET A 143 -3.87 -10.27 -1.85
CA MET A 143 -4.43 -11.36 -2.64
C MET A 143 -5.68 -11.95 -1.99
N ILE A 144 -5.64 -12.23 -0.68
CA ILE A 144 -6.79 -12.74 0.10
C ILE A 144 -7.95 -11.75 0.02
N LYS A 145 -7.66 -10.46 0.24
CA LYS A 145 -8.66 -9.39 0.11
C LYS A 145 -9.24 -9.29 -1.30
N TYR A 146 -8.38 -9.38 -2.31
CA TYR A 146 -8.80 -9.32 -3.71
C TYR A 146 -9.70 -10.51 -4.08
N LEU A 147 -9.32 -11.73 -3.67
CA LEU A 147 -10.07 -12.95 -3.92
C LEU A 147 -11.41 -12.99 -3.16
N SER A 148 -11.47 -12.46 -1.94
CA SER A 148 -12.71 -12.42 -1.16
C SER A 148 -13.72 -11.39 -1.68
N GLU A 149 -13.24 -10.28 -2.27
CA GLU A 149 -14.06 -9.29 -2.95
C GLU A 149 -14.44 -9.70 -4.39
N MET A 150 -13.85 -10.78 -4.92
CA MET A 150 -14.12 -11.26 -6.26
C MET A 150 -15.33 -12.19 -6.28
N ARG A 151 -16.17 -12.05 -7.31
CA ARG A 151 -17.24 -12.98 -7.65
C ARG A 151 -16.86 -13.72 -8.92
N LEU A 152 -16.60 -15.02 -8.80
CA LEU A 152 -16.29 -15.89 -9.94
C LEU A 152 -17.60 -16.33 -10.59
N ILE A 153 -17.81 -15.96 -11.85
CA ILE A 153 -18.92 -16.49 -12.64
C ILE A 153 -18.48 -17.84 -13.19
N VAL A 154 -19.19 -18.90 -12.82
CA VAL A 154 -18.90 -20.27 -13.21
C VAL A 154 -19.85 -20.64 -14.33
N GLU A 155 -19.32 -20.62 -15.55
CA GLU A 155 -20.08 -20.94 -16.75
C GLU A 155 -20.14 -22.46 -16.95
N VAL A 156 -21.35 -22.97 -17.06
CA VAL A 156 -21.65 -24.39 -17.24
C VAL A 156 -22.72 -24.57 -18.30
N SER A 157 -22.74 -25.70 -19.01
CA SER A 157 -23.69 -25.91 -20.09
C SER A 157 -25.14 -25.99 -19.57
N LYS A 158 -26.08 -25.38 -20.29
CA LYS A 158 -27.53 -25.54 -20.02
C LYS A 158 -28.09 -26.89 -20.50
N GLU A 159 -27.49 -27.47 -21.53
CA GLU A 159 -28.08 -28.62 -22.25
C GLU A 159 -27.42 -29.94 -21.86
N ILE A 160 -26.12 -29.92 -21.57
CA ILE A 160 -25.33 -31.11 -21.28
C ILE A 160 -25.28 -31.30 -19.77
N PRO A 161 -25.60 -32.50 -19.24
CA PRO A 161 -25.47 -32.76 -17.81
C PRO A 161 -24.02 -32.63 -17.37
N TRP A 162 -23.82 -31.98 -16.22
CA TRP A 162 -22.48 -31.69 -15.70
C TRP A 162 -22.44 -31.89 -14.19
N THR A 163 -21.26 -32.27 -13.72
CA THR A 163 -20.91 -32.35 -12.30
C THR A 163 -19.75 -31.42 -12.06
N LEU A 164 -19.89 -30.50 -11.09
CA LEU A 164 -18.88 -29.48 -10.87
C LEU A 164 -17.60 -30.10 -10.28
N GLU A 165 -16.51 -29.94 -11.01
CA GLU A 165 -15.17 -30.43 -10.66
C GLU A 165 -14.16 -29.29 -10.62
N LYS A 166 -12.97 -29.54 -10.05
CA LYS A 166 -11.91 -28.55 -9.90
C LYS A 166 -11.49 -27.89 -11.21
N TRP A 167 -11.49 -28.64 -12.32
CA TRP A 167 -11.09 -28.11 -13.63
C TRP A 167 -12.07 -27.07 -14.18
N HIS A 168 -13.38 -27.20 -13.89
CA HIS A 168 -14.38 -26.21 -14.26
C HIS A 168 -14.08 -24.86 -13.59
N ILE A 169 -13.75 -24.91 -12.30
CA ILE A 169 -13.39 -23.73 -11.52
C ILE A 169 -12.08 -23.12 -12.03
N LYS A 170 -11.06 -23.95 -12.28
CA LYS A 170 -9.79 -23.50 -12.89
C LYS A 170 -9.97 -22.82 -14.24
N ALA A 171 -10.83 -23.35 -15.10
CA ALA A 171 -11.14 -22.75 -16.40
C ALA A 171 -11.78 -21.35 -16.26
N ASN A 172 -12.71 -21.21 -15.32
CA ASN A 172 -13.36 -19.93 -15.03
C ASN A 172 -12.42 -18.92 -14.35
N PHE A 173 -11.52 -19.37 -13.46
CA PHE A 173 -10.46 -18.50 -12.93
C PHE A 173 -9.55 -17.98 -14.04
N ARG A 174 -9.18 -18.84 -14.99
CA ARG A 174 -8.39 -18.44 -16.17
C ARG A 174 -9.14 -17.42 -17.02
N LYS A 175 -10.46 -17.59 -17.21
CA LYS A 175 -11.32 -16.60 -17.89
C LYS A 175 -11.34 -15.25 -17.16
N SER A 176 -11.26 -15.28 -15.82
CA SER A 176 -11.16 -14.10 -14.96
C SER A 176 -9.74 -13.52 -14.84
N GLY A 177 -8.76 -14.05 -15.59
CA GLY A 177 -7.38 -13.58 -15.59
C GLY A 177 -6.50 -14.10 -14.45
N ILE A 178 -6.98 -15.07 -13.66
CA ILE A 178 -6.24 -15.65 -12.53
C ILE A 178 -5.81 -17.08 -12.87
N HIS A 179 -4.53 -17.37 -12.69
CA HIS A 179 -4.02 -18.73 -12.85
C HIS A 179 -4.04 -19.46 -11.51
N ALA A 180 -5.00 -20.39 -11.34
CA ALA A 180 -5.12 -21.25 -10.16
C ALA A 180 -4.99 -22.74 -10.56
N PRO A 181 -3.97 -23.47 -10.09
CA PRO A 181 -3.87 -24.91 -10.32
C PRO A 181 -4.88 -25.70 -9.47
N GLU A 182 -5.24 -26.90 -9.91
CA GLU A 182 -6.32 -27.70 -9.27
C GLU A 182 -6.00 -28.11 -7.83
N GLU A 183 -4.72 -28.30 -7.51
CA GLU A 183 -4.28 -28.65 -6.16
C GLU A 183 -4.56 -27.55 -5.13
N THR A 184 -4.63 -26.29 -5.58
CA THR A 184 -4.91 -25.15 -4.70
C THR A 184 -6.41 -24.95 -4.44
N ILE A 185 -7.26 -25.63 -5.21
CA ILE A 185 -8.71 -25.45 -5.19
C ILE A 185 -9.35 -26.54 -4.32
N THR A 186 -10.03 -26.13 -3.27
CA THR A 186 -10.84 -27.00 -2.41
C THR A 186 -12.32 -26.74 -2.66
N MET A 187 -12.99 -27.78 -3.19
CA MET A 187 -14.41 -27.76 -3.55
C MET A 187 -15.30 -27.93 -2.30
N PRO A 188 -16.56 -27.49 -2.34
CA PRO A 188 -17.54 -27.82 -1.30
C PRO A 188 -17.75 -29.34 -1.21
N GLU A 189 -18.09 -29.83 -0.01
CA GLU A 189 -18.26 -31.27 0.24
C GLU A 189 -19.41 -31.89 -0.57
N ARG A 190 -20.46 -31.10 -0.83
CA ARG A 190 -21.62 -31.56 -1.60
C ARG A 190 -21.38 -31.34 -3.09
N PRO A 191 -21.49 -32.40 -3.92
CA PRO A 191 -21.39 -32.25 -5.36
C PRO A 191 -22.56 -31.42 -5.88
N ILE A 192 -22.26 -30.43 -6.71
CA ILE A 192 -23.26 -29.65 -7.42
C ILE A 192 -23.39 -30.25 -8.81
N SER A 193 -24.60 -30.66 -9.18
CA SER A 193 -24.90 -31.26 -10.48
C SER A 193 -26.04 -30.52 -11.15
N GLY A 194 -25.91 -30.34 -12.45
CA GLY A 194 -26.93 -29.77 -13.33
C GLY A 194 -27.24 -30.71 -14.50
N PRO A 195 -28.13 -30.29 -15.41
CA PRO A 195 -28.60 -28.93 -15.65
C PRO A 195 -29.95 -28.69 -14.95
N ASN A 196 -29.98 -27.74 -14.01
CA ASN A 196 -31.22 -27.36 -13.31
C ASN A 196 -31.39 -25.84 -13.43
N PRO A 197 -32.47 -25.34 -14.05
CA PRO A 197 -32.68 -23.90 -14.22
C PRO A 197 -32.77 -23.16 -12.88
N ASP A 198 -33.19 -23.85 -11.81
CA ASP A 198 -33.27 -23.30 -10.46
C ASP A 198 -31.90 -23.00 -9.83
N LEU A 199 -30.81 -23.52 -10.41
CA LEU A 199 -29.45 -23.22 -9.95
C LEU A 199 -28.86 -21.96 -10.59
N GLU A 200 -29.56 -21.36 -11.55
CA GLU A 200 -29.12 -20.13 -12.22
C GLU A 200 -28.99 -18.99 -11.22
N GLY A 201 -27.83 -18.32 -11.23
CA GLY A 201 -27.57 -17.17 -10.37
C GLY A 201 -27.37 -17.50 -8.91
N LYS A 202 -27.47 -18.77 -8.50
CA LYS A 202 -27.22 -19.17 -7.12
C LYS A 202 -25.73 -19.14 -6.79
N GLU A 203 -25.44 -18.88 -5.52
CA GLU A 203 -24.09 -18.69 -5.02
C GLU A 203 -23.61 -19.87 -4.18
N PHE A 204 -22.32 -20.18 -4.29
CA PHE A 204 -21.59 -21.07 -3.40
C PHE A 204 -20.19 -20.50 -3.21
N TYR A 205 -19.41 -21.04 -2.28
CA TYR A 205 -18.02 -20.61 -2.12
C TYR A 205 -17.06 -21.74 -2.44
N VAL A 206 -15.87 -21.34 -2.87
CA VAL A 206 -14.72 -22.22 -3.07
C VAL A 206 -13.58 -21.69 -2.22
N THR A 207 -12.84 -22.59 -1.59
CA THR A 207 -11.64 -22.25 -0.82
C THR A 207 -10.41 -22.40 -1.71
N LEU A 208 -9.56 -21.38 -1.72
CA LEU A 208 -8.28 -21.35 -2.42
C LEU A 208 -7.15 -21.35 -1.40
N THR A 209 -6.22 -22.29 -1.51
CA THR A 209 -5.03 -22.36 -0.67
C THR A 209 -3.86 -21.68 -1.37
N ILE A 210 -3.34 -20.61 -0.79
CA ILE A 210 -2.18 -19.85 -1.27
C ILE A 210 -0.94 -20.39 -0.56
N ASN A 211 0.09 -20.77 -1.32
CA ASN A 211 1.39 -21.23 -0.81
C ASN A 211 1.30 -22.32 0.29
N ASN A 212 0.26 -23.16 0.26
CA ASN A 212 -0.01 -24.22 1.23
C ASN A 212 -0.15 -23.75 2.70
N ARG A 213 -0.37 -22.45 2.95
CA ARG A 213 -0.52 -21.88 4.30
C ARG A 213 -1.80 -21.10 4.46
N GLU A 214 -2.02 -20.11 3.60
CA GLU A 214 -3.18 -19.23 3.72
C GLU A 214 -4.35 -19.74 2.89
N GLN A 215 -5.57 -19.51 3.38
CA GLN A 215 -6.79 -19.88 2.67
C GLN A 215 -7.64 -18.64 2.41
N ALA A 216 -8.12 -18.50 1.19
CA ALA A 216 -9.05 -17.45 0.76
C ALA A 216 -10.35 -18.09 0.31
N LYS A 217 -11.48 -17.58 0.80
CA LYS A 217 -12.81 -17.99 0.32
C LYS A 217 -13.23 -17.07 -0.83
N VAL A 218 -13.63 -17.66 -1.95
CA VAL A 218 -14.08 -16.95 -3.15
C VAL A 218 -15.56 -17.24 -3.37
N ARG A 219 -16.35 -16.19 -3.60
CA ARG A 219 -17.75 -16.33 -3.99
C ARG A 219 -17.84 -16.77 -5.44
N CYS A 220 -18.57 -17.83 -5.68
CA CYS A 220 -18.83 -18.39 -7.01
C CYS A 220 -20.32 -18.30 -7.30
N CYS A 221 -20.68 -17.88 -8.50
CA CYS A 221 -22.05 -17.80 -8.97
C CYS A 221 -22.20 -18.69 -10.21
N LEU A 222 -23.19 -19.56 -10.22
CA LEU A 222 -23.46 -20.41 -11.38
C LEU A 222 -24.17 -19.62 -12.48
N HIS A 223 -23.70 -19.79 -13.71
CA HIS A 223 -24.32 -19.26 -14.91
C HIS A 223 -24.44 -20.35 -15.97
N HIS A 224 -25.66 -20.65 -16.41
CA HIS A 224 -25.92 -21.59 -17.48
C HIS A 224 -25.65 -20.92 -18.83
N TRP A 225 -24.56 -21.34 -19.46
CA TRP A 225 -24.20 -20.93 -20.79
C TRP A 225 -24.97 -21.73 -21.85
N SER A 226 -25.54 -21.03 -22.83
CA SER A 226 -26.12 -21.59 -24.05
C SER A 226 -25.64 -20.78 -25.25
N PRO A 227 -25.31 -21.42 -26.39
CA PRO A 227 -24.87 -20.71 -27.58
C PRO A 227 -25.97 -19.85 -28.23
N ILE A 228 -27.25 -20.17 -27.97
CA ILE A 228 -28.42 -19.60 -28.65
C ILE A 228 -28.98 -18.36 -27.92
N LEU A 229 -28.88 -18.33 -26.59
CA LEU A 229 -29.40 -17.24 -25.74
C LEU A 229 -28.23 -16.62 -24.96
N GLN A 230 -27.56 -15.63 -25.56
CA GLN A 230 -26.37 -14.99 -24.97
C GLN A 230 -26.69 -13.75 -24.11
N ILE A 231 -27.95 -13.29 -24.07
CA ILE A 231 -28.31 -11.90 -23.67
C ILE A 231 -29.16 -11.81 -22.38
N GLN A 232 -29.42 -12.90 -21.67
CA GLN A 232 -30.18 -12.93 -20.41
C GLN A 232 -29.25 -13.57 -19.37
N ASP A 233 -28.68 -12.96 -18.33
CA ASP A 233 -29.15 -11.91 -17.44
C ASP A 233 -27.94 -11.27 -16.72
N MET A 234 -27.28 -10.29 -17.37
CA MET A 234 -26.14 -9.58 -16.75
C MET A 234 -26.53 -8.87 -15.44
N GLU A 235 -27.80 -8.49 -15.29
CA GLU A 235 -28.33 -7.86 -14.07
C GLU A 235 -28.39 -8.85 -12.90
N LEU A 236 -28.79 -10.10 -13.15
CA LEU A 236 -28.88 -11.15 -12.14
C LEU A 236 -27.50 -11.57 -11.64
N LEU A 237 -26.51 -11.55 -12.54
CA LEU A 237 -25.10 -11.74 -12.20
C LEU A 237 -24.49 -10.54 -11.43
N SER A 238 -25.12 -9.37 -11.51
CA SER A 238 -24.71 -8.17 -10.78
C SER A 238 -25.36 -8.05 -9.39
N THR A 239 -26.40 -8.83 -9.10
CA THR A 239 -27.08 -8.87 -7.78
C THR A 239 -26.62 -10.08 -6.96
N PRO A 240 -26.52 -9.96 -5.61
CA PRO A 240 -26.22 -11.11 -4.77
C PRO A 240 -27.30 -12.18 -4.94
N GLY A 241 -26.89 -13.39 -5.28
CA GLY A 241 -27.77 -14.52 -5.51
C GLY A 241 -28.10 -15.27 -4.23
N GLU A 242 -29.11 -16.14 -4.30
CA GLU A 242 -29.42 -17.05 -3.19
C GLU A 242 -28.34 -18.14 -3.06
N PRO A 243 -27.98 -18.54 -1.83
CA PRO A 243 -27.01 -19.61 -1.64
C PRO A 243 -27.59 -20.95 -2.12
N ILE A 244 -26.80 -21.75 -2.84
CA ILE A 244 -27.16 -23.10 -3.30
C ILE A 244 -27.45 -24.00 -2.10
N PHE A 245 -26.61 -23.89 -1.06
CA PHE A 245 -26.76 -24.61 0.19
C PHE A 245 -27.15 -23.62 1.29
N SER A 246 -28.25 -23.90 2.00
CA SER A 246 -28.71 -23.05 3.10
C SER A 246 -27.67 -22.93 4.24
N GLU A 247 -26.81 -23.94 4.41
CA GLU A 247 -25.73 -23.99 5.40
C GLU A 247 -24.61 -22.97 5.11
N ASP A 248 -24.42 -22.61 3.84
CA ASP A 248 -23.34 -21.72 3.41
C ASP A 248 -23.70 -20.24 3.51
N LYS A 249 -24.98 -19.93 3.72
CA LYS A 249 -25.51 -18.57 3.90
C LYS A 249 -24.72 -17.73 4.91
N PRO A 250 -24.48 -18.18 6.17
CA PRO A 250 -23.71 -17.38 7.14
C PRO A 250 -22.27 -17.11 6.68
N ILE A 251 -21.67 -18.05 5.93
CA ILE A 251 -20.31 -17.89 5.42
C ILE A 251 -20.30 -16.86 4.29
N LEU A 252 -21.26 -16.93 3.37
CA LEU A 252 -21.41 -15.97 2.28
C LEU A 252 -21.72 -14.56 2.80
N ASP A 253 -22.60 -14.42 3.78
CA ASP A 253 -22.94 -13.14 4.41
C ASP A 253 -21.74 -12.51 5.15
N SER A 254 -20.82 -13.33 5.68
CA SER A 254 -19.61 -12.85 6.36
C SER A 254 -18.54 -12.26 5.43
N MET A 255 -18.60 -12.57 4.13
CA MET A 255 -17.62 -12.11 3.15
C MET A 255 -17.87 -10.64 2.75
N PRO A 256 -16.81 -9.91 2.32
CA PRO A 256 -16.97 -8.53 1.86
C PRO A 256 -17.88 -8.45 0.62
N ALA A 257 -18.50 -7.29 0.39
CA ALA A 257 -19.28 -7.06 -0.83
C ALA A 257 -18.39 -7.25 -2.08
N PHE A 258 -18.95 -7.85 -3.13
CA PHE A 258 -18.19 -8.10 -4.35
C PHE A 258 -17.98 -6.81 -5.15
N ARG A 259 -16.85 -6.72 -5.86
CA ARG A 259 -16.58 -5.58 -6.74
C ARG A 259 -17.46 -5.66 -7.98
N VAL A 260 -18.32 -4.65 -8.16
CA VAL A 260 -19.01 -4.41 -9.43
C VAL A 260 -18.11 -3.50 -10.25
N GLU A 261 -17.59 -3.99 -11.37
CA GLU A 261 -16.86 -3.14 -12.31
C GLU A 261 -17.81 -2.07 -12.86
N LYS A 262 -17.50 -0.81 -12.58
CA LYS A 262 -18.22 0.31 -13.22
C LYS A 262 -17.82 0.28 -14.69
N LYS A 263 -18.78 -0.02 -15.58
CA LYS A 263 -18.59 0.16 -17.02
C LYS A 263 -18.28 1.64 -17.27
N THR A 264 -17.02 1.95 -17.62
CA THR A 264 -16.56 3.26 -18.09
C THR A 264 -16.86 3.44 -19.56
#